data_AF-A0A7W0P8V5-F1
#
_entry.id   AF-A0A7W0P8V5-F1
#
_cell.length_a   1.000
_cell.length_b   1.000
_cell.length_c   1.000
_cell.angle_alpha   90.00
_cell.angle_beta   90.00
_cell.angle_gamma   90.00
#
_symmetry.space_group_name_H-M   'P 1'
#
loop_
_entity.id
_entity.type
_entity.pdbx_description
1 polymer ?
#
loop_
_entity_poly.entity_id
_entity_poly.type
_entity_poly.pdbx_seq_one_letter_code
_entity_poly.pdbx_strand_id
1 'polypeptide(L)'
;MIGAERQIVWLSSEATTFAAMCEACLADPEHPEDALSYRAAKVEGSLRIEADVGFTRCRRGHRLCVRRTGTALVAARSAVASP
;
A
#
# COMPACT_ATOMS: atom_id res chain seq x y z
N MET A 1 6.32 -11.92 18.27
CA MET A 1 4.99 -11.52 17.76
C MET A 1 5.17 -10.29 16.90
N ILE A 2 5.36 -10.45 15.59
CA ILE A 2 5.47 -9.33 14.65
C ILE A 2 4.04 -8.83 14.42
N GLY A 3 3.74 -7.65 14.96
CA GLY A 3 2.37 -7.13 15.02
C GLY A 3 1.80 -6.91 13.63
N ALA A 4 0.62 -7.51 13.38
CA ALA A 4 -0.27 -7.32 12.23
C ALA A 4 0.31 -6.44 11.12
N GLU A 5 0.93 -7.10 10.14
CA GLU A 5 1.56 -6.52 8.96
C GLU A 5 0.59 -5.54 8.28
N ARG A 6 0.81 -4.24 8.49
CA ARG A 6 0.06 -3.19 7.82
C ARG A 6 0.55 -3.15 6.38
N GLN A 7 -0.29 -3.55 5.44
CA GLN A 7 -0.02 -3.44 4.01
C GLN A 7 0.44 -2.02 3.65
N ILE A 8 1.54 -1.90 2.90
CA ILE A 8 2.07 -0.62 2.42
C ILE A 8 1.86 -0.51 0.91
N VAL A 9 1.13 0.52 0.49
CA VAL A 9 0.98 0.92 -0.91
C VAL A 9 2.00 2.00 -1.23
N TRP A 10 2.93 1.71 -2.13
CA TRP A 10 3.95 2.67 -2.56
C TRP A 10 3.47 3.45 -3.78
N LEU A 11 3.50 4.78 -3.68
CA LEU A 11 3.21 5.71 -4.77
C LEU A 11 4.51 6.26 -5.34
N SER A 12 4.55 6.48 -6.66
CA SER A 12 5.61 7.26 -7.27
C SER A 12 5.60 8.71 -6.73
N SER A 13 6.72 9.41 -6.91
CA SER A 13 6.90 10.79 -6.46
C SER A 13 5.77 11.72 -6.91
N GLU A 14 5.23 11.53 -8.11
CA GLU A 14 4.22 12.41 -8.71
C GLU A 14 2.78 11.85 -8.63
N ALA A 15 2.59 10.59 -8.24
CA ALA A 15 1.26 9.99 -8.19
C ALA A 15 0.41 10.57 -7.04
N THR A 16 -0.77 11.09 -7.36
CA THR A 16 -1.74 11.61 -6.37
C THR A 16 -2.93 10.68 -6.16
N THR A 17 -3.05 9.63 -6.98
CA THR A 17 -4.13 8.63 -6.92
C THR A 17 -3.55 7.23 -6.94
N PHE A 18 -4.27 6.28 -6.35
CA PHE A 18 -3.85 4.88 -6.31
C PHE A 18 -5.03 3.93 -6.35
N ALA A 19 -4.75 2.73 -6.85
CA ALA A 19 -5.61 1.57 -6.73
C ALA A 19 -4.74 0.39 -6.26
N ALA A 20 -5.16 -0.28 -5.19
CA ALA A 20 -4.45 -1.43 -4.62
C ALA A 20 -5.44 -2.49 -4.18
N MET A 21 -5.02 -3.75 -4.20
CA MET A 21 -5.80 -4.87 -3.65
C MET A 21 -5.41 -5.08 -2.20
N CYS A 22 -6.38 -5.19 -1.31
CA CYS A 22 -6.15 -5.46 0.09
C CYS A 22 -5.64 -6.90 0.27
N GLU A 23 -4.38 -7.05 0.68
CA GLU A 23 -3.73 -8.35 0.85
C GLU A 23 -4.44 -9.20 1.90
N ALA A 24 -4.90 -8.60 3.00
CA ALA A 24 -5.67 -9.30 4.02
C ALA A 24 -7.02 -9.84 3.50
N CYS A 25 -7.66 -9.14 2.56
CA CYS A 25 -8.86 -9.66 1.91
C CYS A 25 -8.56 -10.79 0.93
N LEU A 26 -7.40 -10.76 0.26
CA LEU A 26 -6.99 -11.79 -0.69
C LEU A 26 -6.43 -13.04 0.00
N ALA A 27 -5.86 -12.89 1.20
CA ALA A 27 -5.33 -13.98 2.00
C ALA A 27 -6.42 -14.75 2.78
N ASP A 28 -7.68 -14.28 2.75
CA ASP A 28 -8.80 -14.92 3.41
C ASP A 28 -9.22 -16.20 2.64
N PRO A 29 -8.98 -17.40 3.21
CA PRO A 29 -9.20 -18.66 2.53
C PRO A 29 -10.68 -19.05 2.45
N GLU A 30 -11.58 -18.34 3.13
CA GLU A 30 -13.01 -18.69 3.12
C GLU A 30 -13.68 -18.28 1.80
N HIS A 31 -13.12 -17.33 1.05
CA HIS A 31 -13.73 -16.80 -0.18
C HIS A 31 -12.72 -16.46 -1.29
N PRO A 32 -11.89 -17.43 -1.75
CA PRO A 32 -10.81 -17.16 -2.71
C PRO A 32 -11.30 -16.75 -4.11
N GLU A 33 -12.55 -17.06 -4.45
CA GLU A 33 -13.13 -16.92 -5.79
C GLU A 33 -14.41 -16.07 -5.83
N ASP A 34 -14.81 -15.49 -4.70
CA ASP A 34 -15.97 -14.60 -4.66
C ASP A 34 -15.64 -13.26 -5.34
N ALA A 35 -16.29 -12.99 -6.47
CA ALA A 35 -16.17 -11.71 -7.16
C ALA A 35 -16.53 -10.52 -6.26
N LEU A 36 -17.39 -10.70 -5.24
CA LEU A 36 -17.61 -9.69 -4.20
C LEU A 36 -16.39 -9.50 -3.31
N SER A 37 -15.68 -10.57 -2.93
CA SER A 37 -14.44 -10.49 -2.17
C SER A 37 -13.36 -9.74 -2.95
N TYR A 38 -13.23 -10.02 -4.24
CA TYR A 38 -12.33 -9.27 -5.13
C TYR A 38 -12.70 -7.77 -5.21
N ARG A 39 -13.99 -7.47 -5.40
CA ARG A 39 -14.50 -6.08 -5.44
C ARG A 39 -14.35 -5.37 -4.09
N ALA A 40 -14.49 -6.07 -2.97
CA ALA A 40 -14.30 -5.55 -1.63
C ALA A 40 -12.83 -5.37 -1.26
N ALA A 41 -11.94 -6.16 -1.89
CA ALA A 41 -10.50 -6.07 -1.74
C ALA A 41 -9.91 -4.87 -2.49
N LYS A 42 -10.53 -4.41 -3.59
CA LYS A 42 -10.06 -3.22 -4.30
C LYS A 42 -10.23 -1.96 -3.43
N VAL A 43 -9.13 -1.26 -3.20
CA VAL A 43 -9.06 0.02 -2.49
C VAL A 43 -8.58 1.08 -3.47
N GLU A 44 -9.37 2.13 -3.61
CA GLU A 44 -9.04 3.29 -4.45
C GLU A 44 -9.01 4.54 -3.57
N GLY A 45 -8.07 5.44 -3.83
CA GLY A 45 -7.95 6.64 -3.04
C GLY A 45 -6.96 7.63 -3.62
N SER A 46 -6.81 8.74 -2.93
CA SER A 46 -5.85 9.78 -3.26
C SER A 46 -4.93 10.08 -2.08
N LEU A 47 -3.71 10.47 -2.41
CA LEU A 47 -2.75 11.06 -1.50
C LEU A 47 -2.42 12.44 -2.03
N ARG A 48 -2.59 13.48 -1.18
CA ARG A 48 -2.24 14.85 -1.54
C ARG A 48 -0.77 14.92 -1.98
N ILE A 49 -0.44 15.85 -2.87
CA ILE A 49 0.92 15.94 -3.41
C ILE A 49 1.91 16.35 -2.31
N GLU A 50 1.46 17.15 -1.34
CA GLU A 50 2.26 17.59 -0.19
C GLU A 50 2.41 16.53 0.91
N ALA A 51 1.71 15.39 0.79
CA ALA A 51 1.75 14.32 1.79
C ALA A 51 2.65 13.17 1.34
N ASP A 52 3.57 12.77 2.22
CA ASP A 52 4.41 11.58 2.03
C ASP A 52 3.75 10.30 2.54
N VAL A 53 2.81 10.42 3.48
CA VAL A 53 2.15 9.29 4.13
C VAL A 53 0.65 9.56 4.27
N GLY A 54 -0.15 8.55 3.99
CA GLY A 54 -1.59 8.53 4.24
C GLY A 54 -2.04 7.19 4.79
N PHE A 55 -3.22 7.16 5.38
CA PHE A 55 -3.85 5.94 5.86
C PHE A 55 -5.22 5.80 5.24
N THR A 56 -5.54 4.60 4.78
CA THR A 56 -6.87 4.26 4.29
C THR A 56 -7.31 2.91 4.84
N ARG A 57 -8.57 2.56 4.57
CA ARG A 57 -9.13 1.26 4.91
C ARG A 57 -9.84 0.66 3.70
N CYS A 58 -9.76 -0.67 3.54
CA CYS A 58 -10.62 -1.36 2.59
C CYS A 58 -12.07 -1.39 3.10
N ARG A 59 -13.01 -1.84 2.26
CA ARG A 59 -14.44 -1.94 2.64
C ARG A 59 -14.69 -2.89 3.82
N ARG A 60 -13.82 -3.89 4.02
CA ARG A 60 -13.88 -4.81 5.18
C ARG A 60 -13.18 -4.26 6.44
N GLY A 61 -12.57 -3.07 6.36
CA GLY A 61 -11.97 -2.37 7.50
C GLY A 61 -10.47 -2.61 7.73
N HIS A 62 -9.80 -3.43 6.91
CA HIS A 62 -8.34 -3.61 6.98
C HIS A 62 -7.61 -2.30 6.69
N ARG A 63 -6.51 -2.03 7.40
CA ARG A 63 -5.75 -0.78 7.28
C ARG A 63 -4.65 -0.91 6.23
N LEU A 64 -4.56 0.08 5.35
CA LEU A 64 -3.48 0.23 4.39
C LEU A 64 -2.75 1.55 4.67
N CYS A 65 -1.42 1.50 4.64
CA CYS A 65 -0.55 2.66 4.71
C CYS A 65 -0.12 3.03 3.30
N VAL A 66 -0.39 4.25 2.87
CA VAL A 66 0.01 4.75 1.55
C VAL A 66 1.26 5.60 1.77
N ARG A 67 2.35 5.28 1.07
CA ARG A 67 3.62 5.99 1.18
C ARG A 67 4.09 6.45 -0.18
N ARG A 68 4.46 7.72 -0.28
CA ARG A 68 5.15 8.27 -1.46
C ARG A 68 6.62 7.85 -1.39
N THR A 69 7.16 7.39 -2.50
CA THR A 69 8.61 7.24 -2.63
C THR A 69 9.22 8.63 -2.71
N GLY A 70 9.61 9.18 -1.56
CA GLY A 70 10.51 10.32 -1.52
C GLY A 70 11.82 9.95 -2.21
N THR A 71 12.46 10.91 -2.85
CA THR A 71 13.82 10.84 -3.42
C THR A 71 14.91 10.43 -2.42
N ALA A 72 14.56 10.06 -1.19
CA ALA A 72 15.44 9.40 -0.22
C ALA A 72 15.83 7.96 -0.63
N LEU A 73 15.10 7.30 -1.54
CA LEU A 73 15.50 5.96 -2.03
C LEU A 73 16.70 6.00 -3.01
N VAL A 74 17.04 7.18 -3.55
CA VAL A 74 18.25 7.36 -4.37
C VAL A 74 19.53 7.42 -3.50
N ALA A 75 19.41 7.75 -2.20
CA ALA A 75 20.55 7.74 -1.29
C ALA A 75 20.95 6.33 -0.83
N ALA A 76 20.01 5.37 -0.79
CA ALA A 76 20.28 4.01 -0.30
C ALA A 76 21.00 3.11 -1.33
N ARG A 77 21.06 3.50 -2.62
CA ARG A 77 21.77 2.74 -3.67
C ARG A 77 23.19 3.23 -3.95
N SER A 78 23.57 4.41 -3.43
CA SER A 78 24.94 4.93 -3.56
C SER A 78 25.85 4.59 -2.38
N ALA A 79 25.32 4.06 -1.28
CA ALA A 79 26.12 3.68 -0.10
C ALA A 79 26.67 2.24 -0.14
N VAL A 80 26.40 1.47 -1.21
CA VAL A 80 26.97 0.12 -1.41
C VAL A 80 28.10 0.08 -2.45
N ALA A 81 28.61 1.25 -2.86
CA ALA A 81 29.81 1.34 -3.68
C ALA A 81 31.03 1.73 -2.82
N SER A 82 31.78 0.68 -2.46
CA SER A 82 33.22 0.64 -2.14
C SER A 82 33.71 0.97 -0.72
N PRO A 83 34.86 0.39 -0.31
CA PRO A 83 35.81 -0.44 -1.09
C PRO A 83 35.60 -1.95 -0.98
#